data_AF-A0A3M1B7U0-F1
#
_entry.id   AF-A0A3M1B7U0-F1
#
_cell.length_a   1.000
_cell.length_b   1.000
_cell.length_c   1.000
_cell.angle_alpha   90.00
_cell.angle_beta   90.00
_cell.angle_gamma   90.00
#
_symmetry.space_group_name_H-M   'P 1'
#
loop_
_entity.id
_entity.type
_entity.pdbx_description
1 polymer ?
#
loop_
_entity_poly.entity_id
_entity_poly.type
_entity_poly.pdbx_seq_one_letter_code
_entity_poly.pdbx_strand_id
1 'polypeptide(L)'
;MWAGQSFSDHPFWDILKEFGGEERRNSQRAIEEFIRYTKASLYHYRFSDRARRYNEEFEDNLASFDLEDIYEAMPYRLEEGRWRGSGHIGVYRKGKIFVDLQDPEIGVWLRLPERFYRAPWREVYRLGDFDRRYYIRPLPQEDGGLHYEAYYLTRMGLGRLAPNFILRALLALQRYMEYGVVNVPSDFRPSEGMRRRFPKLSRGELYVMERFRRDMPGLYQKIVRYVEVKGFSIPLRYKGLSYCRFNLHLALKLGAIRRDFPAMYRYLYRLKGFLQLKSRMYNGGNFVGFLSFSTTNFELHFSFCMKGGRFLTCKYPWVPLDHRGFSPLDRGKQRYTFRNDIALTMKKVRVVLRDLILEEEYEHTPEESTLVLRMRKPPRVEKIEGSAYGVIPIWLIDLLIPSNVEDLLKDFFAVLANGLDGKGWLIYFRGVRSKRGNRLESSLAAEMLSNGIIQLGLNIASNLLIPGKAARRDFNRFGKIFWHGFVSSYFRWKFDIWGSDGGR
;
A
#
# COMPACT_ATOMS: atom_id res chain seq x y z
N MET A 1 -9.89 9.88 -24.70
CA MET A 1 -10.87 8.93 -25.26
C MET A 1 -12.33 9.22 -24.84
N TRP A 2 -12.64 10.37 -24.19
CA TRP A 2 -14.01 10.74 -23.77
C TRP A 2 -14.51 12.05 -24.39
N ALA A 3 -13.86 12.53 -25.45
CA ALA A 3 -14.31 13.74 -26.14
C ALA A 3 -15.58 13.39 -26.93
N GLY A 4 -16.72 13.96 -26.54
CA GLY A 4 -18.00 13.85 -27.27
C GLY A 4 -19.00 12.79 -26.79
N GLN A 5 -18.69 12.00 -25.74
CA GLN A 5 -19.64 11.05 -25.13
C GLN A 5 -20.15 11.58 -23.79
N SER A 6 -21.40 11.29 -23.41
CA SER A 6 -21.98 11.75 -22.16
C SER A 6 -21.43 10.94 -20.98
N PHE A 7 -21.29 11.55 -19.80
CA PHE A 7 -20.91 10.83 -18.57
C PHE A 7 -21.83 9.64 -18.27
N SER A 8 -23.09 9.71 -18.74
CA SER A 8 -24.07 8.63 -18.59
C SER A 8 -23.62 7.32 -19.24
N ASP A 9 -22.80 7.42 -20.28
CA ASP A 9 -22.49 6.34 -21.22
C ASP A 9 -21.26 5.53 -20.75
N HIS A 10 -20.57 6.03 -19.71
CA HIS A 10 -19.41 5.41 -19.11
C HIS A 10 -19.74 4.87 -17.72
N PRO A 11 -20.11 3.59 -17.59
CA PRO A 11 -20.30 2.99 -16.28
C PRO A 11 -18.97 2.99 -15.52
N PHE A 12 -19.01 3.08 -14.19
CA PHE A 12 -17.81 2.98 -13.34
C PHE A 12 -16.94 1.74 -13.65
N TRP A 13 -17.55 0.68 -14.19
CA TRP A 13 -16.88 -0.53 -14.68
C TRP A 13 -15.86 -0.29 -15.80
N ASP A 14 -15.96 0.82 -16.54
CA ASP A 14 -14.97 1.21 -17.55
C ASP A 14 -13.58 1.43 -16.93
N ILE A 15 -13.51 1.87 -15.67
CA ILE A 15 -12.25 2.01 -14.92
C ILE A 15 -11.53 0.66 -14.82
N LEU A 16 -12.30 -0.41 -14.59
CA LEU A 16 -11.74 -1.76 -14.40
C LEU A 16 -11.32 -2.40 -15.72
N LYS A 17 -11.76 -1.86 -16.86
CA LYS A 17 -11.29 -2.34 -18.16
C LYS A 17 -9.78 -2.13 -18.32
N GLU A 18 -9.21 -1.17 -17.60
CA GLU A 18 -7.77 -0.93 -17.54
C GLU A 18 -6.96 -2.10 -16.93
N PHE A 19 -7.60 -3.06 -16.27
CA PHE A 19 -6.92 -4.21 -15.67
C PHE A 19 -6.17 -5.05 -16.72
N GLY A 20 -6.72 -5.16 -17.93
CA GLY A 20 -6.10 -5.89 -19.04
C GLY A 20 -5.06 -5.08 -19.83
N GLY A 21 -4.81 -3.83 -19.45
CA GLY A 21 -3.99 -2.90 -20.23
C GLY A 21 -4.69 -2.41 -21.50
N GLU A 22 -3.92 -2.23 -22.57
CA GLU A 22 -4.39 -1.59 -23.82
C GLU A 22 -5.34 -2.48 -24.66
N GLU A 23 -5.32 -3.79 -24.43
CA GLU A 23 -6.14 -4.75 -25.19
C GLU A 23 -7.52 -4.95 -24.55
N ARG A 24 -8.55 -4.27 -25.07
CA ARG A 24 -9.94 -4.36 -24.56
C ARG A 24 -10.49 -5.78 -24.41
N ARG A 25 -10.13 -6.71 -25.32
CA ARG A 25 -10.56 -8.12 -25.24
C ARG A 25 -9.99 -8.86 -24.02
N ASN A 26 -8.85 -8.40 -23.47
CA ASN A 26 -8.25 -8.99 -22.27
C ASN A 26 -8.85 -8.43 -20.98
N SER A 27 -9.41 -7.22 -21.01
CA SER A 27 -9.95 -6.51 -19.86
C SER A 27 -10.99 -7.31 -19.07
N GLN A 28 -11.99 -7.89 -19.73
CA GLN A 28 -13.02 -8.65 -19.02
C GLN A 28 -12.46 -9.94 -18.40
N ARG A 29 -11.65 -10.68 -19.16
CA ARG A 29 -11.00 -11.90 -18.67
C ARG A 29 -10.06 -11.61 -17.51
N ALA A 30 -9.36 -10.48 -17.55
CA ALA A 30 -8.52 -9.96 -16.46
C ALA A 30 -9.33 -9.68 -15.19
N ILE A 31 -10.50 -9.03 -15.30
CA ILE A 31 -11.41 -8.80 -14.16
C ILE A 31 -11.90 -10.14 -13.58
N GLU A 32 -12.31 -11.09 -14.41
CA GLU A 32 -12.77 -12.41 -13.95
C GLU A 32 -11.65 -13.21 -13.29
N GLU A 33 -10.43 -13.16 -13.84
CA GLU A 33 -9.24 -13.76 -13.25
C GLU A 33 -8.94 -13.14 -11.89
N PHE A 34 -9.00 -11.81 -11.77
CA PHE A 34 -8.86 -11.09 -10.51
C PHE A 34 -9.94 -11.47 -9.48
N ILE A 35 -11.20 -11.61 -9.89
CA ILE A 35 -12.29 -12.06 -9.00
C ILE A 35 -12.03 -13.48 -8.50
N ARG A 36 -11.60 -14.41 -9.37
CA ARG A 36 -11.28 -15.79 -8.97
C ARG A 36 -10.09 -15.83 -8.01
N TYR A 37 -9.04 -15.08 -8.31
CA TYR A 37 -7.86 -14.97 -7.46
C TYR A 37 -8.21 -14.41 -6.08
N THR A 38 -8.88 -13.26 -6.03
CA THR A 38 -9.28 -12.64 -4.75
C THR A 38 -10.22 -13.53 -3.93
N LYS A 39 -11.11 -14.30 -4.58
CA LYS A 39 -11.89 -15.34 -3.91
C LYS A 39 -10.97 -16.40 -3.28
N ALA A 40 -10.02 -16.93 -4.05
CA ALA A 40 -9.11 -17.95 -3.56
C ALA A 40 -8.24 -17.45 -2.39
N SER A 41 -7.72 -16.22 -2.46
CA SER A 41 -6.95 -15.61 -1.37
C SER A 41 -7.78 -15.40 -0.10
N LEU A 42 -9.06 -15.06 -0.22
CA LEU A 42 -9.96 -14.82 0.92
C LEU A 42 -10.55 -16.09 1.55
N TYR A 43 -10.72 -17.16 0.76
CA TYR A 43 -11.48 -18.36 1.16
C TYR A 43 -10.71 -19.67 1.09
N HIS A 44 -9.68 -19.76 0.27
CA HIS A 44 -9.07 -21.03 -0.15
C HIS A 44 -7.53 -20.97 -0.19
N TYR A 45 -6.94 -20.25 0.76
CA TYR A 45 -5.51 -20.20 0.99
C TYR A 45 -5.11 -21.33 1.95
N ARG A 46 -4.21 -22.22 1.54
CA ARG A 46 -3.81 -23.40 2.32
C ARG A 46 -2.30 -23.53 2.36
N PHE A 47 -1.75 -23.66 3.56
CA PHE A 47 -0.36 -24.04 3.77
C PHE A 47 -0.23 -25.56 3.86
N SER A 48 0.90 -26.10 3.41
CA SER A 48 1.37 -27.42 3.87
C SER A 48 1.61 -27.38 5.38
N ASP A 49 1.64 -28.53 6.05
CA ASP A 49 1.87 -28.55 7.51
C ASP A 49 3.24 -27.99 7.90
N ARG A 50 4.26 -28.21 7.07
CA ARG A 50 5.60 -27.62 7.26
C ARG A 50 5.55 -26.11 7.14
N ALA A 51 4.95 -25.59 6.06
CA ALA A 51 4.87 -24.15 5.83
C ALA A 51 3.97 -23.45 6.86
N ARG A 52 2.92 -24.12 7.35
CA ARG A 52 2.05 -23.60 8.39
C ARG A 52 2.80 -23.43 9.71
N ARG A 53 3.50 -24.46 10.17
CA ARG A 53 4.28 -24.40 11.43
C ARG A 53 5.33 -23.31 11.39
N TYR A 54 6.12 -23.25 10.31
CA TYR A 54 7.10 -22.18 10.14
C TYR A 54 6.45 -20.80 10.10
N ASN A 55 5.31 -20.63 9.41
CA ASN A 55 4.64 -19.33 9.36
C ASN A 55 4.06 -18.93 10.73
N GLU A 56 3.56 -19.88 11.52
CA GLU A 56 3.09 -19.64 12.89
C GLU A 56 4.26 -19.17 13.78
N GLU A 57 5.39 -19.90 13.76
CA GLU A 57 6.62 -19.54 14.49
C GLU A 57 7.21 -18.19 14.04
N PHE A 58 7.35 -17.98 12.75
CA PHE A 58 7.85 -16.71 12.20
C PHE A 58 6.94 -15.53 12.55
N GLU A 59 5.62 -15.71 12.55
CA GLU A 59 4.68 -14.66 12.97
C GLU A 59 4.79 -14.33 14.46
N ASP A 60 5.02 -15.34 15.31
CA ASP A 60 5.22 -15.15 16.74
C ASP A 60 6.55 -14.42 17.01
N ASN A 61 7.64 -14.78 16.30
CA ASN A 61 8.94 -14.11 16.42
C ASN A 61 8.91 -12.68 15.82
N LEU A 62 8.12 -12.44 14.77
CA LEU A 62 7.90 -11.09 14.25
C LEU A 62 7.08 -10.22 15.22
N ALA A 63 6.21 -10.84 16.03
CA ALA A 63 5.48 -10.15 17.09
C ALA A 63 6.41 -9.66 18.21
N SER A 64 7.50 -10.38 18.48
CA SER A 64 8.57 -10.02 19.42
C SER A 64 9.79 -9.36 18.76
N PHE A 65 9.72 -9.04 17.47
CA PHE A 65 10.78 -8.39 16.68
C PHE A 65 12.19 -8.89 17.02
N ASP A 66 12.31 -10.16 17.37
CA ASP A 66 13.56 -10.73 17.84
C ASP A 66 14.30 -11.22 16.60
N LEU A 67 15.24 -10.42 16.11
CA LEU A 67 15.98 -10.72 14.89
C LEU A 67 16.85 -11.97 15.04
N GLU A 68 17.27 -12.31 16.26
CA GLU A 68 18.00 -13.53 16.55
C GLU A 68 17.08 -14.73 16.49
N ASP A 69 15.91 -14.70 17.12
CA ASP A 69 14.93 -15.78 17.00
C ASP A 69 14.41 -15.93 15.56
N ILE A 70 14.23 -14.82 14.84
CA ILE A 70 13.88 -14.84 13.40
C ILE A 70 14.99 -15.52 12.59
N TYR A 71 16.25 -15.18 12.85
CA TYR A 71 17.41 -15.82 12.23
C TYR A 71 17.47 -17.31 12.58
N GLU A 72 17.24 -17.66 13.85
CA GLU A 72 17.33 -19.02 14.34
C GLU A 72 16.22 -19.93 13.78
N ALA A 73 15.01 -19.39 13.62
CA ALA A 73 13.85 -20.07 13.03
C ALA A 73 13.97 -20.33 11.52
N MET A 74 14.99 -19.78 10.84
CA MET A 74 15.16 -20.00 9.40
C MET A 74 15.50 -21.46 9.07
N PRO A 75 14.71 -22.12 8.20
CA PRO A 75 14.82 -23.56 7.96
C PRO A 75 16.00 -23.97 7.10
N TYR A 76 16.63 -23.05 6.37
CA TYR A 76 17.77 -23.34 5.49
C TYR A 76 18.99 -22.52 5.92
N ARG A 77 20.16 -23.16 5.89
CA ARG A 77 21.43 -22.61 6.38
C ARG A 77 22.52 -22.81 5.35
N LEU A 78 23.38 -21.81 5.22
CA LEU A 78 24.66 -21.88 4.50
C LEU A 78 25.74 -21.39 5.47
N GLU A 79 26.61 -22.31 5.88
CA GLU A 79 27.65 -22.04 6.89
C GLU A 79 28.59 -20.91 6.43
N GLU A 80 28.94 -20.89 5.15
CA GLU A 80 29.73 -19.81 4.56
C GLU A 80 28.98 -18.47 4.66
N GLY A 81 29.57 -17.53 5.39
CA GLY A 81 28.97 -16.22 5.65
C GLY A 81 27.76 -16.24 6.59
N ARG A 82 27.49 -17.37 7.27
CA ARG A 82 26.42 -17.56 8.26
C ARG A 82 25.02 -17.18 7.74
N TRP A 83 24.77 -17.41 6.45
CA TRP A 83 23.49 -17.08 5.86
C TRP A 83 22.42 -18.08 6.24
N ARG A 84 21.22 -17.58 6.51
CA ARG A 84 20.03 -18.41 6.63
C ARG A 84 18.90 -17.85 5.80
N GLY A 85 17.90 -18.68 5.52
CA GLY A 85 16.76 -18.24 4.74
C GLY A 85 15.58 -19.20 4.69
N SER A 86 14.54 -18.73 4.02
CA SER A 86 13.34 -19.51 3.71
C SER A 86 12.84 -19.19 2.30
N GLY A 87 12.35 -20.22 1.60
CA GLY A 87 11.66 -20.07 0.33
C GLY A 87 10.20 -20.51 0.46
N HIS A 88 9.26 -19.74 -0.07
CA HIS A 88 7.84 -20.11 -0.11
C HIS A 88 7.31 -20.05 -1.54
N ILE A 89 6.62 -21.11 -1.95
CA ILE A 89 5.93 -21.14 -3.24
C ILE A 89 4.45 -21.19 -3.01
N GLY A 90 3.72 -20.31 -3.70
CA GLY A 90 2.29 -20.43 -3.89
C GLY A 90 1.98 -20.96 -5.28
N VAL A 91 1.14 -21.99 -5.38
CA VAL A 91 0.59 -22.46 -6.66
C VAL A 91 -0.92 -22.35 -6.64
N TYR A 92 -1.47 -21.66 -7.64
CA TYR A 92 -2.91 -21.55 -7.86
C TYR A 92 -3.41 -22.73 -8.69
N ARG A 93 -4.24 -23.60 -8.10
CA ARG A 93 -4.83 -24.75 -8.77
C ARG A 93 -6.27 -24.99 -8.31
N LYS A 94 -7.19 -25.14 -9.28
CA LYS A 94 -8.61 -25.45 -9.04
C LYS A 94 -9.28 -24.50 -8.02
N GLY A 95 -9.00 -23.18 -8.12
CA GLY A 95 -9.62 -22.17 -7.26
C GLY A 95 -9.05 -22.07 -5.85
N LYS A 96 -7.89 -22.69 -5.59
CA LYS A 96 -7.20 -22.68 -4.30
C LYS A 96 -5.74 -22.27 -4.49
N ILE A 97 -5.17 -21.62 -3.48
CA ILE A 97 -3.75 -21.30 -3.43
C ILE A 97 -3.11 -22.25 -2.41
N PHE A 98 -2.18 -23.07 -2.87
CA PHE A 98 -1.42 -23.99 -2.04
C PHE A 98 -0.02 -23.43 -1.81
N VAL A 99 0.39 -23.35 -0.55
CA VAL A 99 1.66 -22.76 -0.14
C VAL A 99 2.53 -23.81 0.50
N ASP A 100 3.77 -23.94 0.03
CA ASP A 100 4.75 -24.84 0.60
C ASP A 100 6.10 -24.15 0.83
N LEU A 101 6.94 -24.76 1.65
CA LEU A 101 8.33 -24.36 1.86
C LEU A 101 9.24 -25.02 0.84
N GLN A 102 10.22 -24.27 0.37
CA GLN A 102 11.28 -24.74 -0.53
C GLN A 102 12.63 -24.19 -0.09
N ASP A 103 13.69 -24.84 -0.59
CA ASP A 103 15.04 -24.30 -0.49
C ASP A 103 15.10 -22.94 -1.21
N PRO A 104 15.53 -21.86 -0.53
CA PRO A 104 15.68 -20.55 -1.17
C PRO A 104 16.92 -20.48 -2.09
N GLU A 105 17.76 -21.52 -2.12
CA GLU A 105 18.98 -21.63 -2.93
C GLU A 105 19.99 -20.51 -2.61
N ILE A 106 20.31 -20.33 -1.33
CA ILE A 106 21.17 -19.26 -0.79
C ILE A 106 22.49 -19.15 -1.56
N GLY A 107 23.17 -20.28 -1.79
CA GLY A 107 24.45 -20.30 -2.52
C GLY A 107 24.33 -19.83 -3.97
N VAL A 108 23.21 -20.12 -4.64
CA VAL A 108 22.97 -19.62 -6.01
C VAL A 108 22.70 -18.11 -5.96
N TRP A 109 21.88 -17.65 -5.02
CA TRP A 109 21.57 -16.23 -4.84
C TRP A 109 22.81 -15.38 -4.58
N LEU A 110 23.75 -15.85 -3.74
CA LEU A 110 24.98 -15.12 -3.43
C LEU A 110 25.88 -14.90 -4.66
N ARG A 111 25.79 -15.76 -5.68
CA ARG A 111 26.53 -15.64 -6.95
C ARG A 111 25.82 -14.77 -7.99
N LEU A 112 24.57 -14.34 -7.75
CA LEU A 112 23.85 -13.51 -8.70
C LEU A 112 24.38 -12.07 -8.69
N PRO A 113 24.54 -11.46 -9.88
CA PRO A 113 24.74 -10.02 -9.95
C PRO A 113 23.49 -9.33 -9.41
N GLU A 114 23.70 -8.24 -8.68
CA GLU A 114 22.61 -7.37 -8.22
C GLU A 114 21.56 -8.10 -7.37
N ARG A 115 22.05 -8.94 -6.46
CA ARG A 115 21.28 -9.77 -5.51
C ARG A 115 20.25 -9.01 -4.66
N PHE A 116 20.31 -7.68 -4.63
CA PHE A 116 19.31 -6.79 -4.02
C PHE A 116 17.91 -6.94 -4.64
N TYR A 117 17.83 -7.31 -5.92
CA TYR A 117 16.56 -7.38 -6.63
C TYR A 117 16.40 -8.63 -7.50
N ARG A 118 17.39 -9.53 -7.50
CA ARG A 118 17.33 -10.82 -8.19
C ARG A 118 17.41 -11.96 -7.19
N ALA A 119 16.65 -13.01 -7.48
CA ALA A 119 16.77 -14.30 -6.83
C ALA A 119 16.76 -15.41 -7.90
N PRO A 120 17.10 -16.66 -7.54
CA PRO A 120 17.06 -17.80 -8.45
C PRO A 120 15.62 -18.29 -8.69
N TRP A 121 14.77 -17.37 -9.14
CA TRP A 121 13.33 -17.49 -9.19
C TRP A 121 12.83 -18.71 -9.96
N ARG A 122 11.75 -19.31 -9.44
CA ARG A 122 10.90 -20.18 -10.26
C ARG A 122 10.10 -19.37 -11.28
N GLU A 123 9.71 -20.05 -12.35
CA GLU A 123 8.77 -19.50 -13.32
C GLU A 123 7.38 -19.38 -12.68
N VAL A 124 6.88 -18.15 -12.56
CA VAL A 124 5.51 -17.85 -12.12
C VAL A 124 4.87 -16.88 -13.11
N TYR A 125 3.73 -17.29 -13.64
CA TYR A 125 3.03 -16.53 -14.70
C TYR A 125 1.53 -16.43 -14.47
N ARG A 126 0.91 -17.40 -13.80
CA ARG A 126 -0.55 -17.39 -13.56
C ARG A 126 -0.86 -16.51 -12.37
N LEU A 127 -2.01 -15.83 -12.42
CA LEU A 127 -2.45 -15.03 -11.29
C LEU A 127 -2.66 -15.92 -10.06
N GLY A 128 -1.95 -15.59 -8.97
CA GLY A 128 -1.98 -16.34 -7.71
C GLY A 128 -0.82 -17.30 -7.51
N ASP A 129 -0.02 -17.58 -8.55
CA ASP A 129 1.29 -18.22 -8.37
C ASP A 129 2.27 -17.19 -7.78
N PHE A 130 3.11 -17.61 -6.84
CA PHE A 130 4.18 -16.76 -6.30
C PHE A 130 5.40 -17.56 -5.84
N ASP A 131 6.57 -16.92 -5.83
CA ASP A 131 7.82 -17.37 -5.21
C ASP A 131 8.29 -16.25 -4.28
N ARG A 132 8.45 -16.54 -2.98
CA ARG A 132 8.94 -15.60 -1.97
C ARG A 132 10.21 -16.16 -1.36
N ARG A 133 11.22 -15.33 -1.17
CA ARG A 133 12.49 -15.72 -0.58
C ARG A 133 12.91 -14.72 0.47
N TYR A 134 13.39 -15.24 1.58
CA TYR A 134 13.96 -14.47 2.66
C TYR A 134 15.40 -14.94 2.91
N TYR A 135 16.31 -14.00 3.05
CA TYR A 135 17.71 -14.24 3.40
C TYR A 135 18.10 -13.32 4.53
N ILE A 136 18.82 -13.84 5.51
CA ILE A 136 19.30 -13.08 6.66
C ILE A 136 20.68 -13.58 7.07
N ARG A 137 21.56 -12.65 7.47
CA ARG A 137 22.81 -13.00 8.17
C ARG A 137 23.11 -12.01 9.29
N PRO A 138 23.79 -12.45 10.36
CA PRO A 138 24.37 -11.55 11.33
C PRO A 138 25.56 -10.80 10.75
N LEU A 139 25.74 -9.55 11.19
CA LEU A 139 26.89 -8.69 10.94
C LEU A 139 27.45 -8.27 12.31
N PRO A 140 28.56 -8.89 12.77
CA PRO A 140 29.17 -8.52 14.04
C PRO A 140 29.72 -7.09 13.96
N GLN A 141 29.56 -6.31 15.02
CA GLN A 141 30.11 -4.96 15.15
C GLN A 141 31.31 -4.93 16.09
N GLU A 142 32.14 -3.88 15.96
CA GLU A 142 33.33 -3.68 16.78
C GLU A 142 33.00 -3.44 18.27
N ASP A 143 31.82 -2.89 18.56
CA ASP A 143 31.33 -2.62 19.92
C ASP A 143 30.68 -3.84 20.60
N GLY A 144 30.71 -5.01 19.95
CA GLY A 144 30.04 -6.23 20.41
C GLY A 144 28.54 -6.28 20.09
N GLY A 145 27.98 -5.26 19.44
CA GLY A 145 26.63 -5.26 18.93
C GLY A 145 26.44 -6.23 17.75
N LEU A 146 25.19 -6.64 17.53
CA LEU A 146 24.81 -7.51 16.42
C LEU A 146 23.87 -6.77 15.48
N HIS A 147 24.27 -6.62 14.22
CA HIS A 147 23.37 -6.17 13.16
C HIS A 147 22.90 -7.38 12.36
N TYR A 148 21.80 -7.22 11.62
CA TYR A 148 21.34 -8.21 10.66
C TYR A 148 21.17 -7.58 9.29
N GLU A 149 21.77 -8.22 8.29
CA GLU A 149 21.49 -7.92 6.89
C GLU A 149 20.35 -8.82 6.43
N ALA A 150 19.24 -8.23 5.98
CA ALA A 150 18.04 -8.96 5.61
C ALA A 150 17.53 -8.58 4.21
N TYR A 151 17.10 -9.60 3.47
CA TYR A 151 16.53 -9.48 2.14
C TYR A 151 15.20 -10.23 2.10
N TYR A 152 14.15 -9.55 1.64
CA TYR A 152 12.87 -10.15 1.37
C TYR A 152 12.50 -9.89 -0.09
N LEU A 153 12.50 -10.94 -0.90
CA LEU A 153 12.19 -10.85 -2.32
C LEU A 153 10.91 -11.64 -2.61
N THR A 154 10.07 -11.12 -3.47
CA THR A 154 8.84 -11.78 -3.93
C THR A 154 8.68 -11.63 -5.43
N ARG A 155 8.23 -12.70 -6.09
CA ARG A 155 7.75 -12.69 -7.46
C ARG A 155 6.34 -13.26 -7.49
N MET A 156 5.40 -12.54 -8.09
CA MET A 156 4.01 -12.96 -8.26
C MET A 156 3.67 -13.02 -9.75
N GLY A 157 3.03 -14.11 -10.16
CA GLY A 157 2.37 -14.18 -11.46
C GLY A 157 1.14 -13.27 -11.46
N LEU A 158 0.97 -12.50 -12.54
CA LEU A 158 -0.16 -11.60 -12.73
C LEU A 158 -1.16 -12.12 -13.77
N GLY A 159 -0.85 -13.22 -14.46
CA GLY A 159 -1.68 -13.76 -15.51
C GLY A 159 -1.93 -12.72 -16.59
N ARG A 160 -3.20 -12.40 -16.82
CA ARG A 160 -3.65 -11.38 -17.80
C ARG A 160 -3.64 -9.95 -17.26
N LEU A 161 -3.42 -9.73 -15.96
CA LEU A 161 -3.37 -8.38 -15.41
C LEU A 161 -2.14 -7.65 -15.94
N ALA A 162 -2.30 -6.43 -16.43
CA ALA A 162 -1.17 -5.58 -16.79
C ALA A 162 -0.28 -5.36 -15.55
N PRO A 163 1.06 -5.31 -15.68
CA PRO A 163 1.93 -5.12 -14.51
C PRO A 163 1.64 -3.83 -13.72
N ASN A 164 1.16 -2.80 -14.41
CA ASN A 164 0.77 -1.51 -13.85
C ASN A 164 -0.76 -1.34 -13.72
N PHE A 165 -1.52 -2.45 -13.61
CA PHE A 165 -3.00 -2.40 -13.58
C PHE A 165 -3.56 -1.48 -12.49
N ILE A 166 -2.91 -1.42 -11.31
CA ILE A 166 -3.32 -0.55 -10.20
C ILE A 166 -3.17 0.92 -10.60
N LEU A 167 -2.01 1.32 -11.15
CA LEU A 167 -1.77 2.69 -11.60
C LEU A 167 -2.74 3.09 -12.71
N ARG A 168 -2.98 2.20 -13.68
CA ARG A 168 -3.95 2.44 -14.76
C ARG A 168 -5.37 2.63 -14.21
N ALA A 169 -5.80 1.77 -13.29
CA ALA A 169 -7.11 1.88 -12.66
C ALA A 169 -7.26 3.16 -11.82
N LEU A 170 -6.22 3.55 -11.07
CA LEU A 170 -6.21 4.81 -10.32
C LEU A 170 -6.31 6.03 -11.23
N LEU A 171 -5.55 6.06 -12.33
CA LEU A 171 -5.61 7.17 -13.30
C LEU A 171 -6.95 7.21 -14.03
N ALA A 172 -7.54 6.07 -14.37
CA ALA A 172 -8.88 6.02 -14.96
C ALA A 172 -9.97 6.46 -13.98
N LEU A 173 -9.86 6.06 -12.70
CA LEU A 173 -10.74 6.55 -11.64
C LEU A 173 -10.62 8.06 -11.47
N GLN A 174 -9.41 8.60 -11.46
CA GLN A 174 -9.15 10.04 -11.39
C GLN A 174 -9.81 10.78 -12.56
N ARG A 175 -9.58 10.33 -13.80
CA ARG A 175 -10.27 10.89 -14.99
C ARG A 175 -11.77 10.88 -14.80
N TYR A 176 -12.32 9.75 -14.36
CA TYR A 176 -13.76 9.57 -14.16
C TYR A 176 -14.31 10.60 -13.16
N MET A 177 -13.62 10.78 -12.04
CA MET A 177 -14.01 11.76 -11.04
C MET A 177 -13.90 13.19 -11.55
N GLU A 178 -12.80 13.57 -12.22
CA GLU A 178 -12.65 14.91 -12.82
C GLU A 178 -13.77 15.19 -13.84
N TYR A 179 -14.00 14.27 -14.76
CA TYR A 179 -15.02 14.44 -15.77
C TYR A 179 -16.41 14.55 -15.13
N GLY A 180 -16.70 13.71 -14.12
CA GLY A 180 -17.99 13.71 -13.44
C GLY A 180 -18.26 14.99 -12.63
N VAL A 181 -17.25 15.55 -11.95
CA VAL A 181 -17.46 16.81 -11.19
C VAL A 181 -17.54 18.05 -12.08
N VAL A 182 -16.95 18.01 -13.28
CA VAL A 182 -16.99 19.12 -14.26
C VAL A 182 -18.28 19.09 -15.08
N ASN A 183 -18.72 17.92 -15.53
CA ASN A 183 -19.84 17.76 -16.45
C ASN A 183 -21.13 17.33 -15.75
N VAL A 184 -21.52 18.09 -14.72
CA VAL A 184 -22.76 17.84 -13.98
C VAL A 184 -23.96 18.30 -14.81
N PRO A 185 -24.96 17.44 -15.07
CA PRO A 185 -26.18 17.85 -15.77
C PRO A 185 -26.87 19.03 -15.06
N SER A 186 -27.35 20.01 -15.80
CA SER A 186 -27.97 21.23 -15.25
C SER A 186 -29.26 20.93 -14.47
N ASP A 187 -29.95 19.85 -14.83
CA ASP A 187 -31.15 19.30 -14.20
C ASP A 187 -30.86 18.37 -13.02
N PHE A 188 -29.62 17.90 -12.82
CA PHE A 188 -29.30 17.01 -11.69
C PHE A 188 -29.64 17.67 -10.35
N ARG A 189 -30.51 17.01 -9.57
CA ARG A 189 -30.88 17.38 -8.21
C ARG A 189 -30.54 16.21 -7.27
N PRO A 190 -29.56 16.35 -6.36
CA PRO A 190 -29.26 15.30 -5.39
C PRO A 190 -30.42 15.18 -4.40
N SER A 191 -30.81 13.94 -4.09
CA SER A 191 -31.89 13.66 -3.14
C SER A 191 -31.56 14.20 -1.74
N GLU A 192 -32.59 14.45 -0.94
CA GLU A 192 -32.40 14.92 0.43
C GLU A 192 -31.59 13.92 1.27
N GLY A 193 -31.87 12.62 1.12
CA GLY A 193 -31.11 11.57 1.79
C GLY A 193 -29.62 11.57 1.41
N MET A 194 -29.30 11.90 0.16
CA MET A 194 -27.91 12.05 -0.30
C MET A 194 -27.24 13.29 0.31
N ARG A 195 -27.92 14.44 0.34
CA ARG A 195 -27.41 15.66 0.99
C ARG A 195 -27.18 15.47 2.48
N ARG A 196 -28.14 14.87 3.19
CA ARG A 196 -28.02 14.55 4.62
C ARG A 196 -26.86 13.60 4.90
N ARG A 197 -26.63 12.62 4.02
CA ARG A 197 -25.53 11.64 4.15
C ARG A 197 -24.16 12.22 3.85
N PHE A 198 -24.09 13.19 2.94
CA PHE A 198 -22.85 13.79 2.45
C PHE A 198 -22.91 15.33 2.46
N PRO A 199 -23.03 15.95 3.65
CA PRO A 199 -23.30 17.39 3.75
C PRO A 199 -22.16 18.28 3.24
N LYS A 200 -20.94 17.73 3.13
CA LYS A 200 -19.73 18.46 2.71
C LYS A 200 -19.43 18.32 1.21
N LEU A 201 -20.11 17.42 0.50
CA LEU A 201 -19.83 17.18 -0.90
C LEU A 201 -20.50 18.23 -1.78
N SER A 202 -19.75 18.73 -2.76
CA SER A 202 -20.25 19.63 -3.79
C SER A 202 -21.27 18.93 -4.69
N ARG A 203 -22.03 19.72 -5.48
CA ARG A 203 -23.02 19.17 -6.42
C ARG A 203 -22.40 18.14 -7.40
N GLY A 204 -21.20 18.39 -7.90
CA GLY A 204 -20.51 17.46 -8.79
C GLY A 204 -20.04 16.19 -8.09
N GLU A 205 -19.59 16.30 -6.85
CA GLU A 205 -19.24 15.12 -6.06
C GLU A 205 -20.49 14.29 -5.73
N LEU A 206 -21.62 14.93 -5.39
CA LEU A 206 -22.88 14.21 -5.20
C LEU A 206 -23.33 13.49 -6.47
N TYR A 207 -23.14 14.08 -7.64
CA TYR A 207 -23.43 13.44 -8.93
C TYR A 207 -22.57 12.20 -9.16
N VAL A 208 -21.27 12.27 -8.92
CA VAL A 208 -20.36 11.11 -9.01
C VAL A 208 -20.75 10.03 -8.00
N MET A 209 -21.13 10.39 -6.77
CA MET A 209 -21.61 9.43 -5.77
C MET A 209 -22.92 8.76 -6.17
N GLU A 210 -23.82 9.47 -6.83
CA GLU A 210 -25.06 8.92 -7.37
C GLU A 210 -24.81 7.94 -8.50
N ARG A 211 -23.88 8.26 -9.42
CA ARG A 211 -23.44 7.33 -10.46
C ARG A 211 -22.79 6.09 -9.86
N PHE A 212 -21.89 6.26 -8.90
CA PHE A 212 -21.26 5.13 -8.22
C PHE A 212 -22.28 4.26 -7.47
N ARG A 213 -23.30 4.86 -6.84
CA ARG A 213 -24.41 4.13 -6.21
C ARG A 213 -25.17 3.27 -7.21
N ARG A 214 -25.43 3.79 -8.41
CA ARG A 214 -26.14 3.07 -9.48
C ARG A 214 -25.30 1.94 -10.06
N ASP A 215 -24.03 2.23 -10.36
CA ASP A 215 -23.16 1.32 -11.10
C ASP A 215 -22.53 0.25 -10.19
N MET A 216 -22.30 0.58 -8.91
CA MET A 216 -21.71 -0.31 -7.90
C MET A 216 -22.50 -0.32 -6.58
N PRO A 217 -23.80 -0.69 -6.60
CA PRO A 217 -24.68 -0.55 -5.45
C PRO A 217 -24.21 -1.35 -4.22
N GLY A 218 -23.70 -2.57 -4.43
CA GLY A 218 -23.22 -3.42 -3.34
C GLY A 218 -22.01 -2.82 -2.63
N LEU A 219 -21.05 -2.30 -3.41
CA LEU A 219 -19.85 -1.67 -2.87
C LEU A 219 -20.15 -0.29 -2.25
N TYR A 220 -20.99 0.51 -2.90
CA TYR A 220 -21.49 1.79 -2.37
C TYR A 220 -22.09 1.60 -0.98
N GLN A 221 -22.98 0.62 -0.80
CA GLN A 221 -23.60 0.35 0.50
C GLN A 221 -22.58 0.04 1.59
N LYS A 222 -21.49 -0.68 1.29
CA LYS A 222 -20.45 -0.98 2.28
C LYS A 222 -19.62 0.26 2.59
N ILE A 223 -19.22 1.02 1.55
CA ILE A 223 -18.49 2.28 1.72
C ILE A 223 -19.29 3.24 2.62
N VAL A 224 -20.55 3.53 2.31
CA VAL A 224 -21.33 4.50 3.12
C VAL A 224 -21.62 4.03 4.54
N ARG A 225 -21.59 2.71 4.81
CA ARG A 225 -21.78 2.15 6.14
C ARG A 225 -20.54 2.30 7.02
N TYR A 226 -19.35 2.09 6.47
CA TYR A 226 -18.10 2.02 7.24
C TYR A 226 -17.16 3.20 7.03
N VAL A 227 -17.38 4.01 6.01
CA VAL A 227 -16.54 5.14 5.63
C VAL A 227 -17.39 6.41 5.55
N GLU A 228 -16.89 7.48 6.13
CA GLU A 228 -17.36 8.84 5.92
C GLU A 228 -16.56 9.45 4.77
N VAL A 229 -17.26 9.85 3.70
CA VAL A 229 -16.65 10.52 2.54
C VAL A 229 -16.85 12.02 2.73
N LYS A 230 -15.76 12.75 2.96
CA LYS A 230 -15.75 14.19 3.22
C LYS A 230 -15.43 15.01 1.96
N GLY A 231 -14.81 14.40 0.95
CA GLY A 231 -14.47 15.00 -0.34
C GLY A 231 -13.75 14.01 -1.26
N PHE A 232 -13.74 14.27 -2.56
CA PHE A 232 -12.84 13.58 -3.50
C PHE A 232 -12.37 14.40 -4.70
N SER A 233 -13.12 15.39 -5.21
CA SER A 233 -12.68 16.20 -6.35
C SER A 233 -13.39 17.55 -6.42
N ILE A 234 -12.63 18.62 -6.68
CA ILE A 234 -13.15 19.99 -6.77
C ILE A 234 -12.64 20.65 -8.07
N PRO A 235 -13.54 21.13 -8.96
CA PRO A 235 -13.12 21.89 -10.13
C PRO A 235 -12.58 23.26 -9.72
N LEU A 236 -11.49 23.69 -10.35
CA LEU A 236 -10.82 24.97 -10.11
C LEU A 236 -10.57 25.70 -11.44
N ARG A 237 -10.41 27.02 -11.33
CA ARG A 237 -10.01 27.90 -12.46
C ARG A 237 -8.90 28.85 -12.00
N TYR A 238 -7.88 29.01 -12.83
CA TYR A 238 -6.79 29.97 -12.59
C TYR A 238 -6.29 30.52 -13.92
N LYS A 239 -6.15 31.86 -14.03
CA LYS A 239 -5.73 32.55 -15.26
C LYS A 239 -6.48 32.08 -16.53
N GLY A 240 -7.81 31.95 -16.43
CA GLY A 240 -8.67 31.50 -17.54
C GLY A 240 -8.62 30.01 -17.84
N LEU A 241 -7.79 29.22 -17.15
CA LEU A 241 -7.64 27.78 -17.38
C LEU A 241 -8.33 26.95 -16.30
N SER A 242 -9.08 25.94 -16.73
CA SER A 242 -9.72 24.95 -15.85
C SER A 242 -8.82 23.74 -15.57
N TYR A 243 -8.93 23.22 -14.35
CA TYR A 243 -8.31 21.99 -13.87
C TYR A 243 -9.10 21.48 -12.63
N CYS A 244 -8.74 20.32 -12.09
CA CYS A 244 -9.35 19.79 -10.87
C CYS A 244 -8.31 19.66 -9.74
N ARG A 245 -8.75 19.92 -8.51
CA ARG A 245 -8.07 19.42 -7.31
C ARG A 245 -8.70 18.09 -6.93
N PHE A 246 -7.96 17.00 -7.11
CA PHE A 246 -8.30 15.75 -6.47
C PHE A 246 -8.10 15.91 -4.96
N ASN A 247 -9.09 15.52 -4.17
CA ASN A 247 -9.17 15.80 -2.74
C ASN A 247 -9.87 14.65 -1.99
N LEU A 248 -9.30 13.45 -2.03
CA LEU A 248 -9.85 12.28 -1.35
C LEU A 248 -9.71 12.43 0.16
N HIS A 249 -10.83 12.66 0.84
CA HIS A 249 -10.90 12.83 2.28
C HIS A 249 -11.88 11.84 2.89
N LEU A 250 -11.34 10.84 3.59
CA LEU A 250 -12.08 9.70 4.10
C LEU A 250 -11.84 9.55 5.61
N ALA A 251 -12.85 9.11 6.35
CA ALA A 251 -12.68 8.69 7.75
C ALA A 251 -13.42 7.38 8.03
N LEU A 252 -12.92 6.55 8.95
CA LEU A 252 -13.64 5.34 9.36
C LEU A 252 -14.78 5.66 10.32
N LYS A 253 -15.96 5.09 10.06
CA LYS A 253 -17.11 5.14 10.98
C LYS A 253 -16.94 4.09 12.07
N LEU A 254 -16.12 4.40 13.08
CA LEU A 254 -15.82 3.47 14.17
C LEU A 254 -17.06 2.93 14.90
N GLY A 255 -18.16 3.70 14.98
CA GLY A 255 -19.43 3.22 15.54
C GLY A 255 -20.04 2.05 14.76
N ALA A 256 -19.98 2.08 13.43
CA ALA A 256 -20.44 0.97 12.59
C ALA A 256 -19.50 -0.23 12.71
N ILE A 257 -18.18 -0.01 12.74
CA ILE A 257 -17.19 -1.08 12.94
C ILE A 257 -17.38 -1.73 14.31
N ARG A 258 -17.60 -0.95 15.39
CA ARG A 258 -17.87 -1.47 16.73
C ARG A 258 -19.03 -2.44 16.77
N ARG A 259 -20.13 -2.09 16.09
CA ARG A 259 -21.34 -2.93 16.03
C ARG A 259 -21.13 -4.19 15.22
N ASP A 260 -20.49 -4.08 14.06
CA ASP A 260 -20.47 -5.17 13.07
C ASP A 260 -19.22 -6.08 13.19
N PHE A 261 -18.12 -5.54 13.75
CA PHE A 261 -16.77 -6.13 13.86
C PHE A 261 -16.09 -5.74 15.20
N PRO A 262 -16.58 -6.22 16.35
CA PRO A 262 -16.16 -5.74 17.66
C PRO A 262 -14.68 -5.99 17.98
N ALA A 263 -14.08 -7.09 17.49
CA ALA A 263 -12.66 -7.36 17.73
C ALA A 263 -11.76 -6.46 16.88
N MET A 264 -12.14 -6.21 15.62
CA MET A 264 -11.47 -5.21 14.78
C MET A 264 -11.59 -3.81 15.39
N TYR A 265 -12.77 -3.43 15.90
CA TYR A 265 -12.93 -2.14 16.58
C TYR A 265 -12.02 -2.01 17.80
N ARG A 266 -11.97 -3.02 18.69
CA ARG A 266 -11.07 -2.98 19.85
C ARG A 266 -9.62 -2.79 19.43
N TYR A 267 -9.21 -3.50 18.38
CA TYR A 267 -7.88 -3.34 17.80
C TYR A 267 -7.62 -1.92 17.29
N LEU A 268 -8.50 -1.38 16.42
CA LEU A 268 -8.39 -0.01 15.92
C LEU A 268 -8.42 1.01 17.06
N TYR A 269 -9.24 0.80 18.08
CA TYR A 269 -9.33 1.70 19.22
C TYR A 269 -8.00 1.78 20.00
N ARG A 270 -7.23 0.68 20.11
CA ARG A 270 -5.87 0.70 20.69
C ARG A 270 -4.88 1.51 19.85
N LEU A 271 -5.08 1.56 18.54
CA LEU A 271 -4.29 2.38 17.63
C LEU A 271 -4.70 3.86 17.65
N LYS A 272 -5.77 4.25 18.35
CA LYS A 272 -6.27 5.62 18.32
C LYS A 272 -5.21 6.59 18.84
N GLY A 273 -4.81 7.53 17.98
CA GLY A 273 -3.79 8.54 18.30
C GLY A 273 -2.34 8.04 18.19
N PHE A 274 -2.13 6.77 17.85
CA PHE A 274 -0.80 6.16 17.71
C PHE A 274 0.02 6.80 16.59
N LEU A 275 -0.55 6.97 15.40
CA LEU A 275 0.15 7.48 14.22
C LEU A 275 -0.51 8.75 13.68
N GLN A 276 0.33 9.75 13.39
CA GLN A 276 0.04 10.86 12.49
C GLN A 276 1.13 10.92 11.41
N LEU A 277 0.72 10.90 10.15
CA LEU A 277 1.61 10.98 9.00
C LEU A 277 1.20 12.19 8.17
N LYS A 278 2.20 12.98 7.74
CA LYS A 278 2.06 13.98 6.68
C LYS A 278 3.18 13.75 5.67
N SER A 279 2.81 13.45 4.43
CA SER A 279 3.73 13.23 3.31
C SER A 279 3.48 14.26 2.23
N ARG A 280 4.54 14.86 1.70
CA ARG A 280 4.51 15.83 0.60
C ARG A 280 5.32 15.27 -0.55
N MET A 281 4.70 15.17 -1.72
CA MET A 281 5.33 14.67 -2.94
C MET A 281 5.86 15.82 -3.79
N TYR A 282 7.08 15.67 -4.31
CA TYR A 282 7.73 16.60 -5.21
C TYR A 282 8.21 15.89 -6.48
N ASN A 283 8.18 16.59 -7.61
CA ASN A 283 8.73 16.15 -8.89
C ASN A 283 9.58 17.29 -9.48
N GLY A 284 10.87 17.03 -9.75
CA GLY A 284 11.81 18.06 -10.21
C GLY A 284 11.89 19.28 -9.27
N GLY A 285 11.76 19.06 -7.96
CA GLY A 285 11.74 20.11 -6.93
C GLY A 285 10.40 20.82 -6.74
N ASN A 286 9.41 20.60 -7.62
CA ASN A 286 8.11 21.26 -7.55
C ASN A 286 7.08 20.44 -6.78
N PHE A 287 6.19 21.09 -6.04
CA PHE A 287 5.15 20.43 -5.25
C PHE A 287 4.13 19.75 -6.16
N VAL A 288 3.77 18.50 -5.88
CA VAL A 288 2.74 17.75 -6.64
C VAL A 288 1.46 17.63 -5.81
N GLY A 289 1.59 17.23 -4.56
CA GLY A 289 0.47 16.94 -3.69
C GLY A 289 0.90 16.48 -2.32
N PHE A 290 -0.08 16.19 -1.48
CA PHE A 290 0.17 15.68 -0.14
C PHE A 290 -0.77 14.53 0.21
N LEU A 291 -0.29 13.72 1.15
CA LEU A 291 -1.03 12.68 1.85
C LEU A 291 -0.94 12.98 3.35
N SER A 292 -2.05 12.89 4.06
CA SER A 292 -2.05 12.84 5.52
C SER A 292 -2.91 11.69 6.01
N PHE A 293 -2.47 11.09 7.11
CA PHE A 293 -3.19 10.02 7.77
C PHE A 293 -3.10 10.19 9.28
N SER A 294 -4.22 10.06 9.97
CA SER A 294 -4.27 10.14 11.42
C SER A 294 -5.15 9.05 12.00
N THR A 295 -4.57 8.28 12.93
CA THR A 295 -5.29 7.27 13.71
C THR A 295 -6.16 7.87 14.81
N THR A 296 -6.06 9.17 15.12
CA THR A 296 -6.95 9.82 16.11
C THR A 296 -8.42 9.68 15.69
N ASN A 297 -8.68 9.89 14.40
CA ASN A 297 -10.02 9.77 13.80
C ASN A 297 -10.06 8.75 12.65
N PHE A 298 -8.98 8.00 12.43
CA PHE A 298 -8.79 7.13 11.26
C PHE A 298 -9.10 7.86 9.95
N GLU A 299 -8.53 9.05 9.83
CA GLU A 299 -8.76 9.97 8.74
C GLU A 299 -7.61 9.90 7.75
N LEU A 300 -7.94 9.72 6.47
CA LEU A 300 -7.04 9.72 5.33
C LEU A 300 -7.39 10.93 4.46
N HIS A 301 -6.40 11.76 4.14
CA HIS A 301 -6.55 12.88 3.23
C HIS A 301 -5.46 12.85 2.18
N PHE A 302 -5.83 12.75 0.92
CA PHE A 302 -4.91 12.75 -0.20
C PHE A 302 -5.36 13.81 -1.21
N SER A 303 -4.48 14.75 -1.55
CA SER A 303 -4.84 15.89 -2.40
C SER A 303 -3.73 16.34 -3.33
N PHE A 304 -4.06 16.56 -4.60
CA PHE A 304 -3.16 17.03 -5.66
C PHE A 304 -3.96 17.73 -6.77
N CYS A 305 -3.27 18.49 -7.64
CA CYS A 305 -3.88 19.07 -8.83
C CYS A 305 -3.76 18.13 -10.02
N MET A 306 -4.80 18.07 -10.84
CA MET A 306 -4.84 17.25 -12.05
C MET A 306 -5.61 17.90 -13.19
N LYS A 307 -5.24 17.54 -14.42
CA LYS A 307 -5.98 17.88 -15.63
C LYS A 307 -5.92 16.74 -16.64
N GLY A 308 -7.07 16.30 -17.12
CA GLY A 308 -7.15 15.17 -18.06
C GLY A 308 -6.57 13.87 -17.48
N GLY A 309 -6.68 13.67 -16.17
CA GLY A 309 -6.07 12.54 -15.45
C GLY A 309 -4.54 12.55 -15.38
N ARG A 310 -3.90 13.70 -15.58
CA ARG A 310 -2.46 13.89 -15.40
C ARG A 310 -2.21 14.74 -14.16
N PHE A 311 -1.19 14.42 -13.39
CA PHE A 311 -0.77 15.18 -12.21
C PHE A 311 -0.15 16.51 -12.63
N LEU A 312 -0.47 17.59 -11.93
CA LEU A 312 0.13 18.90 -12.16
C LEU A 312 1.15 19.22 -11.08
N THR A 313 2.33 19.67 -11.48
CA THR A 313 3.30 20.30 -10.57
C THR A 313 2.85 21.73 -10.28
N CYS A 314 3.06 22.19 -9.06
CA CYS A 314 2.55 23.45 -8.54
C CYS A 314 3.68 24.33 -8.00
N LYS A 315 3.60 25.65 -8.23
CA LYS A 315 4.56 26.64 -7.70
C LYS A 315 4.38 26.81 -6.19
N TYR A 316 3.13 26.89 -5.77
CA TYR A 316 2.65 26.87 -4.39
C TYR A 316 1.40 26.00 -4.36
N PRO A 317 0.95 25.51 -3.18
CA PRO A 317 -0.17 24.59 -3.11
C PRO A 317 -1.36 25.06 -3.93
N TRP A 318 -1.85 24.16 -4.79
CA TRP A 318 -3.03 24.35 -5.65
C TRP A 318 -2.87 25.27 -6.85
N VAL A 319 -1.69 25.85 -7.11
CA VAL A 319 -1.47 26.65 -8.33
C VAL A 319 -0.45 25.97 -9.24
N PRO A 320 -0.93 25.35 -10.34
CA PRO A 320 -0.08 24.67 -11.30
C PRO A 320 0.97 25.59 -11.93
N LEU A 321 2.15 25.04 -12.22
CA LEU A 321 3.19 25.71 -13.03
C LEU A 321 2.77 25.77 -14.49
N ASP A 322 2.30 24.63 -15.00
CA ASP A 322 1.71 24.46 -16.32
C ASP A 322 0.57 23.42 -16.28
N HIS A 323 -0.02 23.17 -17.44
CA HIS A 323 -1.17 22.27 -17.59
C HIS A 323 -0.85 21.00 -18.41
N ARG A 324 0.43 20.80 -18.77
CA ARG A 324 0.87 19.57 -19.45
C ARG A 324 0.80 18.40 -18.49
N GLY A 325 1.28 18.63 -17.26
CA GLY A 325 1.33 17.63 -16.22
C GLY A 325 2.16 16.39 -16.59
N PHE A 326 2.18 15.42 -15.69
CA PHE A 326 2.86 14.15 -15.87
C PHE A 326 1.96 12.98 -15.46
N SER A 327 2.32 11.78 -15.89
CA SER A 327 1.70 10.53 -15.50
C SER A 327 2.78 9.53 -15.11
N PRO A 328 2.60 8.73 -14.05
CA PRO A 328 3.42 7.54 -13.79
C PRO A 328 3.35 6.50 -14.93
N LEU A 329 2.55 6.72 -15.98
CA LEU A 329 2.52 5.88 -17.18
C LEU A 329 3.17 6.56 -18.39
N ASP A 330 3.74 7.76 -18.23
CA ASP A 330 4.59 8.36 -19.26
C ASP A 330 5.89 7.55 -19.37
N ARG A 331 6.33 7.31 -20.60
CA ARG A 331 7.54 6.53 -20.87
C ARG A 331 8.80 7.28 -20.41
N GLY A 332 9.80 6.51 -20.01
CA GLY A 332 11.09 7.02 -19.55
C GLY A 332 11.19 7.14 -18.04
N LYS A 333 12.25 7.82 -17.59
CA LYS A 333 12.62 7.96 -16.18
C LYS A 333 11.95 9.16 -15.55
N GLN A 334 11.44 8.97 -14.34
CA GLN A 334 10.80 9.96 -13.49
C GLN A 334 11.43 9.89 -12.11
N ARG A 335 11.59 11.04 -11.46
CA ARG A 335 12.18 11.15 -10.13
C ARG A 335 11.24 11.90 -9.20
N TYR A 336 10.93 11.30 -8.07
CA TYR A 336 10.10 11.90 -7.05
C TYR A 336 10.83 11.98 -5.72
N THR A 337 10.41 12.93 -4.90
CA THR A 337 10.87 13.05 -3.52
C THR A 337 9.65 13.16 -2.62
N PHE A 338 9.59 12.31 -1.59
CA PHE A 338 8.57 12.37 -0.56
C PHE A 338 9.21 12.90 0.72
N ARG A 339 8.68 14.02 1.22
CA ARG A 339 9.07 14.57 2.53
C ARG A 339 8.01 14.22 3.54
N ASN A 340 8.37 13.39 4.51
CA ASN A 340 7.45 12.83 5.48
C ASN A 340 7.74 13.38 6.88
N ASP A 341 6.68 13.81 7.55
CA ASP A 341 6.64 14.10 8.97
C ASP A 341 5.78 13.03 9.64
N ILE A 342 6.34 12.33 10.62
CA ILE A 342 5.69 11.22 11.31
C ILE A 342 5.68 11.52 12.79
N ALA A 343 4.51 11.45 13.43
CA ALA A 343 4.41 11.43 14.89
C ALA A 343 3.85 10.08 15.33
N LEU A 344 4.59 9.40 16.19
CA LEU A 344 4.22 8.14 16.82
C LEU A 344 3.96 8.39 18.31
N THR A 345 2.85 7.88 18.84
CA THR A 345 2.50 7.99 20.26
C THR A 345 2.26 6.60 20.83
N MET A 346 3.14 6.15 21.71
CA MET A 346 3.11 4.82 22.33
C MET A 346 3.15 4.96 23.84
N LYS A 347 2.15 4.42 24.55
CA LYS A 347 2.09 4.47 26.03
C LYS A 347 2.39 5.89 26.61
N LYS A 348 1.85 6.94 25.97
CA LYS A 348 2.06 8.37 26.24
C LYS A 348 3.45 8.95 25.93
N VAL A 349 4.36 8.15 25.38
CA VAL A 349 5.63 8.61 24.80
C VAL A 349 5.37 9.04 23.36
N ARG A 350 5.69 10.28 23.02
CA ARG A 350 5.52 10.84 21.67
C ARG A 350 6.89 10.99 21.01
N VAL A 351 7.08 10.29 19.89
CA VAL A 351 8.25 10.39 19.01
C VAL A 351 7.83 11.17 17.77
N VAL A 352 8.58 12.21 17.41
CA VAL A 352 8.32 13.00 16.22
C VAL A 352 9.53 12.93 15.30
N LEU A 353 9.32 12.41 14.09
CA LEU A 353 10.30 12.33 13.01
C LEU A 353 9.98 13.41 11.99
N ARG A 354 10.95 14.28 11.70
CA ARG A 354 10.84 15.35 10.71
C ARG A 354 11.77 15.11 9.55
N ASP A 355 11.36 15.63 8.40
CA ASP A 355 12.16 15.64 7.18
C ASP A 355 12.67 14.23 6.82
N LEU A 356 11.83 13.21 7.00
CA LEU A 356 12.11 11.88 6.46
C LEU A 356 11.98 11.94 4.93
N ILE A 357 13.12 12.00 4.24
CA ILE A 357 13.18 12.11 2.79
C ILE A 357 13.29 10.73 2.15
N LEU A 358 12.30 10.38 1.33
CA LEU A 358 12.33 9.19 0.48
C LEU A 358 12.51 9.64 -0.97
N GLU A 359 13.50 9.07 -1.64
CA GLU A 359 13.79 9.29 -3.07
C GLU A 359 13.22 8.13 -3.87
N GLU A 360 12.38 8.43 -4.85
CA GLU A 360 11.82 7.45 -5.77
C GLU A 360 12.38 7.67 -7.17
N GLU A 361 12.98 6.63 -7.75
CA GLU A 361 13.32 6.56 -9.16
C GLU A 361 12.36 5.57 -9.83
N TYR A 362 11.55 6.06 -10.75
CA TYR A 362 10.56 5.27 -11.48
C TYR A 362 10.86 5.29 -12.97
N GLU A 363 10.85 4.14 -13.64
CA GLU A 363 11.03 4.04 -15.09
C GLU A 363 9.92 3.20 -15.70
N HIS A 364 9.30 3.71 -16.76
CA HIS A 364 8.25 3.00 -17.48
C HIS A 364 8.63 2.81 -18.95
N THR A 365 8.58 1.56 -19.40
CA THR A 365 8.71 1.15 -20.79
C THR A 365 7.47 0.34 -21.21
N PRO A 366 7.29 0.02 -22.50
CA PRO A 366 6.17 -0.82 -22.93
C PRO A 366 6.19 -2.24 -22.33
N GLU A 367 7.39 -2.76 -22.03
CA GLU A 367 7.62 -4.11 -21.52
C GLU A 367 7.77 -4.15 -20.00
N GLU A 368 8.17 -3.06 -19.37
CA GLU A 368 8.61 -3.06 -17.97
C GLU A 368 8.22 -1.77 -17.23
N SER A 369 8.06 -1.87 -15.91
CA SER A 369 8.00 -0.71 -15.03
C SER A 369 8.82 -0.99 -13.79
N THR A 370 9.80 -0.15 -13.48
CA THR A 370 10.62 -0.27 -12.27
C THR A 370 10.35 0.90 -11.33
N LEU A 371 10.39 0.62 -10.03
CA LEU A 371 10.33 1.62 -8.96
C LEU A 371 11.44 1.27 -7.97
N VAL A 372 12.32 2.22 -7.70
CA VAL A 372 13.34 2.13 -6.66
C VAL A 372 13.07 3.23 -5.64
N LEU A 373 12.79 2.85 -4.40
CA LEU A 373 12.64 3.76 -3.27
C LEU A 373 13.85 3.63 -2.36
N ARG A 374 14.45 4.77 -1.98
CA ARG A 374 15.62 4.82 -1.09
C ARG A 374 15.48 5.90 -0.04
N MET A 375 16.14 5.72 1.10
CA MET A 375 16.41 6.77 2.08
C MET A 375 17.91 6.83 2.29
N ARG A 376 18.52 7.96 1.92
CA ARG A 376 19.97 8.17 2.05
C ARG A 376 20.36 9.03 3.25
N LYS A 377 19.36 9.63 3.92
CA LYS A 377 19.57 10.53 5.04
C LYS A 377 18.61 10.14 6.17
N PRO A 378 19.11 10.01 7.41
CA PRO A 378 18.24 9.80 8.55
C PRO A 378 17.31 11.00 8.74
N PRO A 379 16.07 10.79 9.22
CA PRO A 379 15.20 11.89 9.62
C PRO A 379 15.76 12.61 10.85
N ARG A 380 15.27 13.82 11.10
CA ARG A 380 15.51 14.51 12.37
C ARG A 380 14.55 13.93 13.41
N VAL A 381 15.10 13.38 14.49
CA VAL A 381 14.32 12.96 15.66
C VAL A 381 14.13 14.19 16.54
N GLU A 382 12.90 14.70 16.63
CA GLU A 382 12.54 15.76 17.57
C GLU A 382 12.25 15.15 18.96
N LYS A 383 12.49 15.97 19.99
CA LYS A 383 12.43 15.61 21.41
C LYS A 383 11.25 14.70 21.74
N ILE A 384 11.56 13.63 22.46
CA ILE A 384 10.56 12.67 22.93
C ILE A 384 9.82 13.29 24.12
N GLU A 385 8.52 13.52 23.98
CA GLU A 385 7.68 14.13 25.02
C GLU A 385 6.80 13.07 25.70
N GLY A 386 6.61 13.18 27.03
CA GLY A 386 5.62 12.39 27.77
C GLY A 386 6.15 11.64 29.00
N SER A 387 5.39 10.65 29.44
CA SER A 387 5.72 9.75 30.56
C SER A 387 5.37 8.31 30.21
N ALA A 388 6.26 7.36 30.46
CA ALA A 388 5.92 5.95 30.31
C ALA A 388 5.07 5.47 31.49
N TYR A 389 4.11 4.57 31.22
CA TYR A 389 3.23 3.98 32.24
C TYR A 389 2.42 5.00 33.07
N GLY A 390 2.34 6.26 32.62
CA GLY A 390 1.56 7.32 33.26
C GLY A 390 2.16 7.91 34.54
N VAL A 391 3.28 7.38 35.04
CA VAL A 391 3.91 7.81 36.30
C VAL A 391 5.44 7.93 36.21
N ILE A 392 6.08 7.39 35.17
CA ILE A 392 7.54 7.40 35.02
C ILE A 392 7.91 8.45 33.97
N PRO A 393 8.54 9.58 34.35
CA PRO A 393 9.07 10.55 33.40
C PRO A 393 10.11 9.90 32.48
N ILE A 394 10.17 10.32 31.21
CA ILE A 394 11.15 9.77 30.25
C ILE A 394 12.60 9.96 30.74
N TRP A 395 12.90 11.07 31.42
CA TRP A 395 14.23 11.31 32.00
C TRP A 395 14.65 10.24 33.04
N LEU A 396 13.69 9.61 33.72
CA LEU A 396 13.97 8.54 34.69
C LEU A 396 14.20 7.19 33.98
N ILE A 397 13.63 7.00 32.79
CA ILE A 397 13.97 5.88 31.90
C ILE A 397 15.36 6.10 31.31
N ASP A 398 15.68 7.32 30.87
CA ASP A 398 17.01 7.68 30.38
C ASP A 398 18.11 7.52 31.45
N LEU A 399 17.74 7.47 32.75
CA LEU A 399 18.67 7.19 33.86
C LEU A 399 18.92 5.67 34.07
N LEU A 400 18.00 4.83 33.60
CA LEU A 400 18.05 3.36 33.73
C LEU A 400 18.49 2.66 32.43
N ILE A 401 18.46 3.39 31.30
CA ILE A 401 18.94 2.93 30.00
C ILE A 401 20.29 3.61 29.74
N PRO A 402 21.37 2.87 29.40
CA PRO A 402 22.72 3.42 29.21
C PRO A 402 22.85 4.56 28.18
N SER A 403 21.87 4.70 27.28
CA SER A 403 21.74 5.72 26.25
C SER A 403 20.29 6.21 26.17
N ASN A 404 20.08 7.51 25.95
CA ASN A 404 18.73 8.07 25.86
C ASN A 404 18.01 7.52 24.61
N VAL A 405 16.67 7.42 24.68
CA VAL A 405 15.86 6.83 23.59
C VAL A 405 15.99 7.60 22.27
N GLU A 406 16.31 8.89 22.34
CA GLU A 406 16.50 9.75 21.17
C GLU A 406 17.73 9.31 20.36
N ASP A 407 18.86 9.08 21.02
CA ASP A 407 20.11 8.67 20.38
C ASP A 407 19.98 7.27 19.79
N LEU A 408 19.27 6.35 20.47
CA LEU A 408 18.96 5.02 19.91
C LEU A 408 18.14 5.10 18.61
N LEU A 409 17.19 6.04 18.54
CA LEU A 409 16.42 6.26 17.31
C LEU A 409 17.28 6.91 16.21
N LYS A 410 18.18 7.84 16.57
CA LYS A 410 19.14 8.42 15.63
C LYS A 410 20.05 7.33 15.06
N ASP A 411 20.59 6.46 15.90
CA ASP A 411 21.45 5.35 15.51
C ASP A 411 20.71 4.35 14.62
N PHE A 412 19.48 3.98 14.98
CA PHE A 412 18.63 3.12 14.17
C PHE A 412 18.41 3.67 12.76
N PHE A 413 18.04 4.95 12.63
CA PHE A 413 17.85 5.54 11.31
C PHE A 413 19.18 5.81 10.58
N ALA A 414 20.28 6.03 11.30
CA ALA A 414 21.60 6.14 10.71
C ALA A 414 22.03 4.81 10.08
N VAL A 415 21.83 3.68 10.78
CA VAL A 415 22.08 2.35 10.22
C VAL A 415 21.16 2.06 9.04
N LEU A 416 19.87 2.39 9.11
CA LEU A 416 18.97 2.24 7.96
C LEU A 416 19.37 3.11 6.75
N ALA A 417 19.96 4.28 6.97
CA ALA A 417 20.37 5.20 5.89
C ALA A 417 21.74 4.84 5.31
N ASN A 418 22.66 4.32 6.13
CA ASN A 418 24.05 4.03 5.76
C ASN A 418 24.32 2.53 5.50
N GLY A 419 23.39 1.65 5.87
CA GLY A 419 23.51 0.21 5.68
C GLY A 419 23.56 -0.20 4.22
N LEU A 420 23.86 -1.49 3.99
CA LEU A 420 24.02 -2.08 2.65
C LEU A 420 25.11 -1.39 1.81
N ASP A 421 26.28 -1.17 2.40
CA ASP A 421 27.44 -0.50 1.77
C ASP A 421 27.10 0.95 1.33
N GLY A 422 26.41 1.72 2.17
CA GLY A 422 26.06 3.12 1.88
C GLY A 422 24.90 3.30 0.90
N LYS A 423 24.20 2.22 0.52
CA LYS A 423 23.01 2.30 -0.35
C LYS A 423 21.75 2.69 0.42
N GLY A 424 21.78 2.55 1.74
CA GLY A 424 20.62 2.68 2.63
C GLY A 424 19.62 1.56 2.39
N TRP A 425 18.49 1.59 3.09
CA TRP A 425 17.41 0.65 2.81
C TRP A 425 16.81 0.90 1.42
N LEU A 426 16.44 -0.19 0.76
CA LEU A 426 16.00 -0.19 -0.62
C LEU A 426 14.70 -0.99 -0.75
N ILE A 427 13.68 -0.35 -1.33
CA ILE A 427 12.53 -1.06 -1.88
C ILE A 427 12.62 -1.01 -3.40
N TYR A 428 12.46 -2.17 -4.03
CA TYR A 428 12.39 -2.33 -5.47
C TYR A 428 11.05 -2.94 -5.85
N PHE A 429 10.38 -2.38 -6.85
CA PHE A 429 9.30 -3.05 -7.55
C PHE A 429 9.61 -3.11 -9.04
N ARG A 430 9.23 -4.23 -9.68
CA ARG A 430 9.36 -4.42 -11.13
C ARG A 430 8.15 -5.15 -11.67
N GLY A 431 7.37 -4.45 -12.48
CA GLY A 431 6.33 -5.05 -13.30
C GLY A 431 6.89 -5.46 -14.66
N VAL A 432 6.73 -6.72 -15.06
CA VAL A 432 7.21 -7.22 -16.35
C VAL A 432 6.05 -7.75 -17.18
N ARG A 433 5.92 -7.24 -18.41
CA ARG A 433 5.01 -7.77 -19.43
C ARG A 433 5.74 -8.87 -20.20
N SER A 434 5.10 -10.02 -20.35
CA SER A 434 5.70 -11.15 -21.11
C SER A 434 4.63 -11.93 -21.86
N LYS A 435 5.02 -12.51 -23.01
CA LYS A 435 4.18 -13.42 -23.78
C LYS A 435 3.74 -14.65 -22.97
N ARG A 436 4.57 -15.10 -22.01
CA ARG A 436 4.25 -16.25 -21.12
C ARG A 436 3.29 -15.88 -19.99
N GLY A 437 3.11 -14.59 -19.71
CA GLY A 437 2.27 -14.07 -18.63
C GLY A 437 2.98 -12.93 -17.90
N ASN A 438 2.19 -11.96 -17.44
CA ASN A 438 2.74 -10.81 -16.73
C ASN A 438 3.18 -11.22 -15.31
N ARG A 439 4.13 -10.48 -14.74
CA ARG A 439 4.58 -10.71 -13.35
C ARG A 439 4.93 -9.40 -12.64
N LEU A 440 4.89 -9.46 -11.32
CA LEU A 440 5.36 -8.40 -10.42
C LEU A 440 6.46 -8.98 -9.53
N GLU A 441 7.59 -8.32 -9.51
CA GLU A 441 8.71 -8.59 -8.60
C GLU A 441 8.77 -7.45 -7.59
N SER A 442 9.02 -7.77 -6.32
CA SER A 442 9.25 -6.80 -5.26
C SER A 442 10.41 -7.27 -4.39
N SER A 443 11.31 -6.37 -4.01
CA SER A 443 12.42 -6.67 -3.10
C SER A 443 12.53 -5.59 -2.03
N LEU A 444 12.77 -6.02 -0.80
CA LEU A 444 13.15 -5.18 0.31
C LEU A 444 14.53 -5.65 0.77
N ALA A 445 15.48 -4.73 0.87
CA ALA A 445 16.77 -4.98 1.48
C ALA A 445 17.01 -3.93 2.55
N ALA A 446 17.46 -4.37 3.73
CA ALA A 446 17.82 -3.50 4.83
C ALA A 446 18.91 -4.12 5.71
N GLU A 447 19.68 -3.25 6.35
CA GLU A 447 20.49 -3.59 7.52
C GLU A 447 19.76 -3.09 8.76
N MET A 448 19.66 -3.94 9.79
CA MET A 448 18.85 -3.68 10.97
C MET A 448 19.66 -3.91 12.24
N LEU A 449 19.52 -2.98 13.20
CA LEU A 449 20.09 -3.11 14.53
C LEU A 449 19.36 -4.18 15.35
N SER A 450 20.11 -5.13 15.94
CA SER A 450 19.61 -6.00 17.00
C SER A 450 20.17 -5.53 18.34
N ASN A 451 19.47 -4.59 18.97
CA ASN A 451 19.73 -4.23 20.36
C ASN A 451 18.45 -4.40 21.19
N GLY A 452 18.60 -4.76 22.47
CA GLY A 452 17.47 -5.12 23.33
C GLY A 452 16.44 -3.98 23.54
N ILE A 453 16.85 -2.73 23.35
CA ILE A 453 15.97 -1.56 23.54
C ILE A 453 15.13 -1.29 22.28
N ILE A 454 15.71 -1.44 21.09
CA ILE A 454 14.99 -1.40 19.81
C ILE A 454 14.03 -2.58 19.74
N GLN A 455 14.46 -3.78 20.15
CA GLN A 455 13.56 -4.92 20.31
C GLN A 455 12.40 -4.57 21.25
N LEU A 456 12.66 -4.01 22.44
CA LEU A 456 11.59 -3.59 23.35
C LEU A 456 10.63 -2.56 22.72
N GLY A 457 11.16 -1.53 22.06
CA GLY A 457 10.36 -0.50 21.38
C GLY A 457 9.52 -1.08 20.24
N LEU A 458 10.10 -1.96 19.44
CA LEU A 458 9.45 -2.64 18.33
C LEU A 458 8.48 -3.73 18.82
N ASN A 459 8.66 -4.29 20.02
CA ASN A 459 7.72 -5.22 20.64
C ASN A 459 6.48 -4.52 21.13
N ILE A 460 6.65 -3.32 21.70
CA ILE A 460 5.53 -2.46 22.02
C ILE A 460 4.79 -2.06 20.74
N ALA A 461 5.51 -1.67 19.69
CA ALA A 461 4.91 -1.33 18.40
C ALA A 461 4.23 -2.52 17.73
N SER A 462 4.84 -3.70 17.75
CA SER A 462 4.36 -4.91 17.09
C SER A 462 3.10 -5.46 17.77
N ASN A 463 3.04 -5.47 19.11
CA ASN A 463 1.83 -5.78 19.85
C ASN A 463 0.66 -4.80 19.57
N LEU A 464 0.97 -3.56 19.19
CA LEU A 464 -0.01 -2.58 18.76
C LEU A 464 -0.42 -2.78 17.30
N LEU A 465 0.54 -3.05 16.40
CA LEU A 465 0.39 -3.07 14.94
C LEU A 465 -0.01 -4.43 14.35
N ILE A 466 0.20 -5.52 15.07
CA ILE A 466 -0.21 -6.85 14.66
C ILE A 466 -1.56 -7.17 15.31
N PRO A 467 -2.64 -7.33 14.53
CA PRO A 467 -3.92 -7.71 15.08
C PRO A 467 -3.87 -9.14 15.64
N GLY A 468 -4.42 -9.35 16.83
CA GLY A 468 -4.60 -10.70 17.38
C GLY A 468 -5.59 -11.54 16.55
N LYS A 469 -5.62 -12.86 16.76
CA LYS A 469 -6.43 -13.82 15.98
C LYS A 469 -7.90 -13.41 15.82
N ALA A 470 -8.55 -12.91 16.87
CA ALA A 470 -9.94 -12.44 16.81
C ALA A 470 -10.12 -11.20 15.90
N ALA A 471 -9.22 -10.21 16.02
CA ALA A 471 -9.25 -9.04 15.15
C ALA A 471 -8.94 -9.41 13.69
N ARG A 472 -7.98 -10.31 13.44
CA ARG A 472 -7.69 -10.85 12.09
C ARG A 472 -8.92 -11.52 11.46
N ARG A 473 -9.69 -12.31 12.23
CA ARG A 473 -10.96 -12.89 11.75
C ARG A 473 -11.96 -11.81 11.34
N ASP A 474 -12.11 -10.77 12.15
CA ASP A 474 -12.98 -9.63 11.83
C ASP A 474 -12.48 -8.84 10.60
N PHE A 475 -11.17 -8.59 10.46
CA PHE A 475 -10.59 -7.98 9.26
C PHE A 475 -10.87 -8.83 8.00
N ASN A 476 -10.73 -10.15 8.10
CA ASN A 476 -11.06 -11.07 7.01
C ASN A 476 -12.55 -11.00 6.65
N ARG A 477 -13.44 -10.99 7.65
CA ARG A 477 -14.89 -10.83 7.43
C ARG A 477 -15.21 -9.46 6.83
N PHE A 478 -14.53 -8.40 7.26
CA PHE A 478 -14.64 -7.05 6.72
C PHE A 478 -14.23 -7.04 5.23
N GLY A 479 -13.07 -7.61 4.87
CA GLY A 479 -12.66 -7.74 3.47
C GLY A 479 -13.65 -8.53 2.62
N LYS A 480 -14.19 -9.63 3.15
CA LYS A 480 -15.19 -10.48 2.47
C LYS A 480 -16.47 -9.72 2.13
N ILE A 481 -17.00 -8.86 3.01
CA ILE A 481 -18.23 -8.12 2.70
C ILE A 481 -18.03 -7.08 1.59
N PHE A 482 -16.84 -6.47 1.48
CA PHE A 482 -16.51 -5.56 0.37
C PHE A 482 -16.34 -6.35 -0.93
N TRP A 483 -15.66 -7.49 -0.88
CA TRP A 483 -15.53 -8.40 -2.02
C TRP A 483 -16.90 -8.87 -2.55
N HIS A 484 -17.81 -9.28 -1.66
CA HIS A 484 -19.17 -9.65 -2.06
C HIS A 484 -19.94 -8.48 -2.69
N GLY A 485 -19.84 -7.27 -2.12
CA GLY A 485 -20.47 -6.08 -2.69
C GLY A 485 -19.92 -5.70 -4.06
N PHE A 486 -18.62 -5.89 -4.28
CA PHE A 486 -17.97 -5.72 -5.58
C PHE A 486 -18.47 -6.76 -6.58
N VAL A 487 -18.40 -8.06 -6.24
CA VAL A 487 -18.76 -9.16 -7.14
C VAL A 487 -20.25 -9.16 -7.49
N SER A 488 -21.13 -8.85 -6.54
CA SER A 488 -22.57 -8.74 -6.83
C SER A 488 -22.85 -7.63 -7.84
N SER A 489 -22.15 -6.49 -7.70
CA SER A 489 -22.28 -5.37 -8.63
C SER A 489 -21.70 -5.71 -10.00
N TYR A 490 -20.60 -6.48 -10.04
CA TYR A 490 -20.00 -6.96 -11.29
C TYR A 490 -20.94 -7.86 -12.07
N PHE A 491 -21.54 -8.86 -11.42
CA PHE A 491 -22.47 -9.77 -12.10
C PHE A 491 -23.71 -9.06 -12.61
N ARG A 492 -24.26 -8.13 -11.82
CA ARG A 492 -25.35 -7.27 -12.26
C ARG A 492 -24.97 -6.51 -13.54
N TRP A 493 -23.84 -5.79 -13.53
CA TRP A 493 -23.37 -5.08 -14.72
C TRP A 493 -23.14 -6.02 -15.92
N LYS A 494 -22.51 -7.17 -15.69
CA LYS A 494 -22.20 -8.15 -16.73
C LYS A 494 -23.47 -8.69 -17.39
N PHE A 495 -24.53 -8.97 -16.65
CA PHE A 495 -25.75 -9.58 -17.20
C PHE A 495 -26.83 -8.55 -17.61
N ASP A 496 -26.95 -7.41 -16.92
CA ASP A 496 -27.94 -6.37 -17.26
C ASP A 496 -27.60 -5.67 -18.59
N ILE A 497 -26.31 -5.45 -18.89
CA ILE A 497 -25.88 -4.74 -20.12
C ILE A 497 -25.71 -5.69 -21.30
N TRP A 498 -25.29 -6.93 -21.06
CA TRP A 498 -25.06 -7.90 -22.15
C TRP A 498 -26.27 -8.79 -22.43
N GLY A 499 -27.23 -8.89 -21.50
CA GLY A 499 -28.50 -9.58 -21.74
C GLY A 499 -29.40 -8.83 -22.73
N SER A 500 -29.23 -7.51 -22.88
CA SER A 500 -29.99 -6.69 -23.84
C SER A 500 -29.37 -6.65 -25.24
N ASP A 501 -28.04 -6.83 -25.36
CA ASP A 501 -27.32 -6.80 -26.66
C ASP A 501 -27.09 -8.21 -27.25
N GLY A 502 -27.44 -9.28 -26.53
CA GLY A 502 -27.32 -10.68 -26.97
C GLY A 502 -28.47 -11.21 -27.84
N GLY A 503 -29.22 -10.31 -28.49
CA GLY A 503 -30.38 -10.64 -29.32
C GLY A 503 -30.43 -9.93 -30.68
N ARG A 504 -29.28 -9.55 -31.25
CA ARG A 504 -29.15 -9.16 -32.66
C ARG A 504 -27.82 -9.62 -33.26
#